data_AF-A0A357YAL9-F1
#
_entry.id   AF-A0A357YAL9-F1
#
_cell.length_a   1.000
_cell.length_b   1.000
_cell.length_c   1.000
_cell.angle_alpha   90.00
_cell.angle_beta   90.00
_cell.angle_gamma   90.00
#
_symmetry.space_group_name_H-M   'P 1'
#
loop_
_entity.id
_entity.type
_entity.pdbx_description
1 polymer ?
#
loop_
_entity_poly.entity_id
_entity_poly.type
_entity_poly.pdbx_seq_one_letter_code
_entity_poly.pdbx_strand_id
1 'polypeptide(L)'
;CVSACPFDIPRYDANDKVSKCNLCQSRVEGGMTPACAKACPTEALKFGNRNDLIAKAKSAKKEIYGENVLNGLGVAYALEGPPEQYGLPANPSIPMSIFLWKDVIKPLGILGFWGSIGAMMLHYITIGPKKLEDDTTGKEADHE
;
A
#
# COMPACT_ATOMS: atom_id res chain seq x y z
N CYS A 1 -5.84 -4.42 -1.70
CA CYS A 1 -4.61 -4.72 -2.48
C CYS A 1 -4.96 -4.94 -3.95
N VAL A 2 -5.96 -5.77 -4.27
CA VAL A 2 -6.49 -5.95 -5.63
C VAL A 2 -6.83 -4.60 -6.28
N SER A 3 -7.71 -3.81 -5.67
CA SER A 3 -8.12 -2.48 -6.16
C SER A 3 -7.02 -1.41 -6.25
N ALA A 4 -5.85 -1.66 -5.63
CA ALA A 4 -4.76 -0.70 -5.60
C ALA A 4 -3.65 -1.04 -6.61
N CYS A 5 -3.62 -2.26 -7.14
CA CYS A 5 -2.57 -2.70 -8.04
C CYS A 5 -2.88 -2.22 -9.47
N PRO A 6 -2.07 -1.34 -10.07
CA PRO A 6 -2.35 -0.83 -11.41
C PRO A 6 -2.10 -1.85 -12.53
N PHE A 7 -1.59 -3.03 -12.17
CA PHE A 7 -1.34 -4.15 -13.08
C PHE A 7 -2.38 -5.27 -12.96
N ASP A 8 -3.38 -5.11 -12.09
CA ASP A 8 -4.41 -6.11 -11.83
C ASP A 8 -3.84 -7.53 -11.61
N ILE A 9 -2.90 -7.67 -10.67
CA ILE A 9 -2.21 -8.96 -10.41
C ILE A 9 -2.81 -9.78 -9.27
N PRO A 10 -3.12 -9.21 -8.09
CA PRO A 10 -3.56 -10.03 -6.97
C PRO A 10 -4.93 -10.68 -7.27
N ARG A 11 -5.08 -11.96 -6.92
CA ARG A 11 -6.30 -12.75 -7.15
C ARG A 11 -6.78 -13.40 -5.85
N TYR A 12 -8.10 -13.42 -5.65
CA TYR A 12 -8.74 -14.14 -4.55
C TYR A 12 -8.86 -15.63 -4.88
N ASP A 13 -8.68 -16.49 -3.88
CA ASP A 13 -9.06 -17.90 -3.93
C ASP A 13 -10.49 -18.14 -3.41
N ALA A 14 -10.93 -19.39 -3.36
CA ALA A 14 -12.26 -19.76 -2.87
C ALA A 14 -12.49 -19.49 -1.37
N ASN A 15 -11.44 -19.16 -0.60
CA ASN A 15 -11.48 -18.86 0.83
C ASN A 15 -11.19 -17.37 1.10
N ASP A 16 -11.38 -16.49 0.12
CA ASP A 16 -11.11 -15.06 0.19
C ASP A 16 -9.65 -14.69 0.51
N LYS A 17 -8.69 -15.59 0.29
CA LYS A 17 -7.26 -15.30 0.43
C LYS A 17 -6.69 -14.79 -0.88
N VAL A 18 -5.89 -13.74 -0.78
CA VAL A 18 -5.21 -13.14 -1.94
C VAL A 18 -3.87 -13.82 -2.20
N SER A 19 -3.64 -14.24 -3.44
CA SER A 19 -2.36 -14.78 -3.89
C SER A 19 -1.83 -14.01 -5.12
N LYS A 20 -0.50 -14.06 -5.29
CA LYS A 20 0.22 -13.53 -6.45
C LYS A 20 1.61 -14.17 -6.54
N CYS A 21 2.34 -13.90 -7.61
CA CYS A 21 3.77 -14.22 -7.69
C CYS A 21 4.52 -13.67 -6.45
N ASN A 22 5.27 -14.56 -5.80
CA ASN A 22 6.16 -14.25 -4.67
C ASN A 22 7.65 -14.25 -5.07
N LEU A 23 7.93 -14.19 -6.38
CA LEU A 23 9.28 -14.26 -6.95
C LEU A 23 10.07 -15.50 -6.49
N CYS A 24 9.37 -16.60 -6.19
CA CYS A 24 9.97 -17.82 -5.64
C CYS A 24 10.79 -17.55 -4.37
N GLN A 25 10.31 -16.70 -3.46
CA GLN A 25 11.00 -16.27 -2.24
C GLN A 25 11.78 -17.40 -1.54
N SER A 26 11.14 -18.54 -1.25
CA SER A 26 11.79 -19.69 -0.58
C SER A 26 12.98 -20.29 -1.35
N ARG A 27 12.96 -20.21 -2.69
CA ARG A 27 14.09 -20.63 -3.53
C ARG A 27 15.21 -19.61 -3.48
N VAL A 28 14.87 -18.33 -3.62
CA VAL A 28 15.83 -17.22 -3.64
C VAL A 28 16.56 -17.13 -2.30
N GLU A 29 15.87 -17.28 -1.19
CA GLU A 29 16.46 -17.34 0.16
C GLU A 29 17.43 -18.52 0.31
N GLY A 30 17.16 -19.64 -0.37
CA GLY A 30 18.06 -20.78 -0.46
C GLY A 30 19.16 -20.66 -1.53
N GLY A 31 19.39 -19.47 -2.09
CA GLY A 31 20.41 -19.23 -3.11
C GLY A 31 20.10 -19.82 -4.50
N MET A 32 18.86 -20.25 -4.72
CA MET A 32 18.42 -20.80 -6.01
C MET A 32 17.71 -19.75 -6.87
N THR A 33 17.79 -19.92 -8.18
CA THR A 33 17.01 -19.12 -9.13
C THR A 33 15.51 -19.46 -9.09
N PRO A 34 14.62 -18.49 -9.39
CA PRO A 34 13.20 -18.73 -9.54
C PRO A 34 12.89 -19.86 -10.52
N ALA A 35 11.85 -20.63 -10.24
CA ALA A 35 11.52 -21.82 -11.02
C ALA A 35 11.24 -21.50 -12.50
N CYS A 36 10.48 -20.43 -12.78
CA CYS A 36 10.19 -20.00 -14.15
C CYS A 36 11.45 -19.57 -14.91
N ALA A 37 12.37 -18.85 -14.26
CA ALA A 37 13.64 -18.45 -14.86
C ALA A 37 14.52 -19.66 -15.15
N LYS A 38 14.64 -20.60 -14.19
CA LYS A 38 15.40 -21.85 -14.37
C LYS A 38 14.85 -22.73 -15.49
N ALA A 39 13.53 -22.75 -15.68
CA ALA A 39 12.88 -23.59 -16.66
C ALA A 39 12.89 -23.01 -18.08
N CYS A 40 13.30 -21.75 -18.28
CA CYS A 40 13.20 -21.06 -19.57
C CYS A 40 14.26 -21.57 -20.56
N PRO A 41 13.89 -22.35 -21.59
CA PRO A 41 14.87 -23.01 -22.46
C PRO A 41 15.59 -22.02 -23.40
N THR A 42 14.89 -20.94 -23.79
CA THR A 42 15.42 -19.88 -24.66
C THR A 42 16.12 -18.78 -23.88
N GLU A 43 16.22 -18.92 -22.55
CA GLU A 43 16.90 -17.95 -21.70
C GLU A 43 16.31 -16.53 -21.77
N ALA A 44 15.02 -16.40 -22.12
CA ALA A 44 14.29 -15.13 -22.16
C ALA A 44 14.08 -14.54 -20.75
N LEU A 45 13.94 -15.39 -19.73
CA LEU A 45 13.80 -14.98 -18.34
C LEU A 45 15.15 -14.97 -17.64
N LYS A 46 15.62 -13.78 -17.25
CA LYS A 46 16.86 -13.60 -16.49
C LYS A 46 16.56 -13.18 -15.06
N PHE A 47 17.32 -13.72 -14.11
CA PHE A 47 17.22 -13.37 -12.69
C PHE A 47 18.60 -13.01 -12.14
N GLY A 48 18.67 -11.98 -11.30
CA GLY A 48 19.92 -11.46 -10.74
C GLY A 48 19.75 -10.06 -10.18
N ASN A 49 20.87 -9.35 -9.99
CA ASN A 49 20.84 -7.96 -9.57
C ASN A 49 20.11 -7.11 -10.63
N ARG A 50 19.14 -6.32 -10.17
CA ARG A 50 18.30 -5.49 -11.04
C ARG A 50 19.12 -4.52 -11.89
N ASN A 51 20.09 -3.85 -11.30
CA ASN A 51 20.86 -2.81 -11.99
C ASN A 51 21.75 -3.43 -13.06
N ASP A 52 22.35 -4.59 -12.78
CA ASP A 52 23.18 -5.30 -13.75
C ASP A 52 22.36 -5.78 -14.96
N LEU A 53 21.16 -6.32 -14.71
CA LEU A 53 20.25 -6.75 -15.77
C LEU A 53 19.76 -5.57 -16.63
N ILE A 54 19.43 -4.43 -16.00
CA ILE A 54 19.03 -3.22 -16.71
C ILE A 54 20.20 -2.67 -17.54
N ALA A 55 21.40 -2.58 -16.96
CA ALA A 55 22.58 -2.12 -17.67
C ALA A 55 22.90 -3.01 -18.88
N LYS A 56 22.78 -4.33 -18.72
CA LYS A 56 22.96 -5.30 -19.81
C LYS A 56 21.90 -5.16 -20.91
N ALA A 57 20.64 -4.94 -20.56
CA ALA A 57 19.59 -4.72 -21.54
C ALA A 57 19.77 -3.39 -22.30
N LYS A 58 20.20 -2.33 -21.60
CA LYS A 58 20.52 -1.02 -22.20
C LYS A 58 21.72 -1.08 -23.14
N SER A 59 22.78 -1.80 -22.79
CA SER A 59 23.93 -1.96 -23.69
C SER A 59 23.58 -2.70 -24.98
N ALA A 60 22.56 -3.57 -24.93
CA ALA A 60 21.95 -4.21 -26.09
C ALA A 60 20.90 -3.35 -26.82
N LYS A 61 20.77 -2.06 -26.46
CA LYS A 61 19.81 -1.09 -27.04
C LYS A 61 18.35 -1.56 -26.97
N LYS A 62 17.97 -2.24 -25.88
CA LYS A 62 16.58 -2.64 -25.62
C LYS A 62 15.88 -1.61 -24.75
N GLU A 63 14.63 -1.31 -25.08
CA GLU A 63 13.74 -0.48 -24.28
C GLU A 63 13.20 -1.30 -23.09
N ILE A 64 13.28 -0.75 -21.89
CA ILE A 64 12.98 -1.48 -20.65
C ILE A 64 11.72 -0.92 -20.00
N TYR A 65 10.64 -1.69 -20.08
CA TYR A 65 9.44 -1.42 -19.30
C TYR A 65 9.65 -1.88 -17.85
N GLY A 66 9.46 -0.98 -16.89
CA GLY A 66 9.64 -1.26 -15.46
C GLY A 66 10.89 -0.65 -14.82
N GLU A 67 11.77 0.01 -15.59
CA GLU A 67 12.94 0.68 -15.02
C GLU A 67 12.53 1.86 -14.12
N ASN A 68 11.66 2.74 -14.63
CA ASN A 68 11.23 3.97 -13.94
C ASN A 68 9.74 3.94 -13.55
N VAL A 69 9.03 2.88 -13.95
CA VAL A 69 7.61 2.71 -13.65
C VAL A 69 7.43 2.51 -12.14
N LEU A 70 6.61 3.35 -11.50
CA LEU A 70 6.35 3.32 -10.04
C LEU A 70 7.62 3.30 -9.18
N ASN A 71 8.61 4.14 -9.53
CA ASN A 71 9.94 4.20 -8.89
C ASN A 71 10.80 2.93 -9.09
N GLY A 72 10.43 2.07 -10.04
CA GLY A 72 11.17 0.89 -10.42
C GLY A 72 10.51 -0.41 -9.96
N LEU A 73 10.26 -1.30 -10.92
CA LEU A 73 9.68 -2.61 -10.67
C LEU A 73 10.76 -3.65 -10.39
N GLY A 74 10.41 -4.67 -9.61
CA GLY A 74 11.25 -5.86 -9.38
C GLY A 74 11.23 -6.87 -10.53
N VAL A 75 10.28 -6.74 -11.46
CA VAL A 75 10.20 -7.49 -12.72
C VAL A 75 10.08 -6.47 -13.84
N ALA A 76 10.99 -6.52 -14.81
CA ALA A 76 11.05 -5.61 -15.94
C ALA A 76 11.10 -6.40 -17.25
N TYR A 77 10.63 -5.78 -18.33
CA TYR A 77 10.56 -6.40 -19.65
C TYR A 77 11.39 -5.60 -20.65
N ALA A 78 12.17 -6.29 -21.47
CA ALA A 78 12.77 -5.72 -22.66
C ALA A 78 11.75 -5.83 -23.81
N LEU A 79 11.10 -4.73 -24.17
CA LEU A 79 10.05 -4.71 -25.20
C LEU A 79 10.60 -4.28 -26.55
N GLU A 80 9.99 -4.76 -27.63
CA GLU A 80 10.32 -4.34 -29.00
C GLU A 80 9.34 -3.30 -29.56
N GLY A 81 8.27 -3.04 -28.82
CA GLY A 81 7.22 -2.09 -29.16
C GLY A 81 6.57 -1.50 -27.90
N PRO A 82 5.50 -0.70 -28.07
CA PRO A 82 4.81 -0.06 -26.96
C PRO A 82 4.16 -1.11 -26.02
N PRO A 83 4.10 -0.83 -24.71
CA PRO A 83 3.64 -1.78 -23.69
C PRO A 83 2.20 -2.27 -23.93
N GLU A 84 1.33 -1.45 -24.52
CA GLU A 84 -0.07 -1.78 -24.78
C GLU A 84 -0.23 -2.97 -25.72
N GLN A 85 0.69 -3.17 -26.67
CA GLN A 85 0.67 -4.32 -27.58
C GLN A 85 0.85 -5.65 -26.83
N TYR A 86 1.47 -5.60 -25.65
CA TYR A 86 1.71 -6.75 -24.79
C TYR A 86 0.71 -6.83 -23.63
N GLY A 87 -0.34 -6.01 -23.64
CA GLY A 87 -1.32 -5.93 -22.55
C GLY A 87 -0.77 -5.28 -21.28
N LEU A 88 0.31 -4.51 -21.38
CA LEU A 88 0.90 -3.78 -20.25
C LEU A 88 0.40 -2.31 -20.27
N PRO A 89 0.11 -1.72 -19.10
CA PRO A 89 -0.30 -0.32 -19.02
C PRO A 89 0.89 0.61 -19.31
N ALA A 90 0.80 1.60 -20.20
CA ALA A 90 1.92 2.53 -20.41
C ALA A 90 2.25 3.39 -19.19
N ASN A 91 1.23 3.94 -18.54
CA ASN A 91 1.38 4.86 -17.41
C ASN A 91 0.62 4.36 -16.18
N PRO A 92 1.05 3.26 -15.54
CA PRO A 92 0.40 2.77 -14.34
C PRO A 92 0.65 3.73 -13.19
N SER A 93 -0.42 4.14 -12.52
CA SER A 93 -0.38 4.99 -11.33
C SER A 93 -1.29 4.42 -10.26
N ILE A 94 -0.98 4.73 -9.00
CA ILE A 94 -1.85 4.35 -7.89
C ILE A 94 -3.13 5.20 -8.00
N PRO A 95 -4.32 4.60 -7.91
CA PRO A 95 -5.57 5.35 -8.03
C PRO A 95 -5.66 6.44 -6.96
N MET A 96 -6.10 7.63 -7.35
CA MET A 96 -6.16 8.82 -6.51
C MET A 96 -6.98 8.60 -5.23
N SER A 97 -8.02 7.77 -5.27
CA SER A 97 -8.83 7.41 -4.11
C SER A 97 -8.01 6.72 -3.02
N ILE A 98 -7.05 5.87 -3.40
CA ILE A 98 -6.17 5.17 -2.46
C ILE A 98 -5.14 6.14 -1.88
N PHE A 99 -4.57 7.03 -2.70
CA PHE A 99 -3.69 8.10 -2.24
C PHE A 99 -4.40 9.00 -1.21
N LEU A 100 -5.58 9.54 -1.56
CA LEU A 100 -6.36 10.40 -0.68
C LEU A 100 -6.70 9.71 0.66
N TRP A 101 -7.14 8.46 0.59
CA TRP A 101 -7.49 7.69 1.78
C TRP A 101 -6.29 7.39 2.68
N LYS A 102 -5.17 6.92 2.10
CA LYS A 102 -4.00 6.44 2.84
C LYS A 102 -3.12 7.58 3.34
N ASP A 103 -2.88 8.57 2.48
CA ASP A 103 -1.81 9.55 2.67
C ASP A 103 -2.35 10.90 3.20
N VAL A 104 -3.66 11.14 3.10
CA VAL A 104 -4.28 12.39 3.57
C VAL A 104 -5.30 12.13 4.68
N ILE A 105 -6.36 11.37 4.40
CA ILE A 105 -7.49 11.21 5.32
C ILE A 105 -7.07 10.48 6.61
N LYS A 106 -6.34 9.36 6.49
CA LYS A 106 -5.90 8.60 7.66
C LYS A 106 -5.00 9.37 8.63
N PRO A 107 -3.90 10.02 8.20
CA PRO A 107 -3.05 10.76 9.13
C PRO A 107 -3.79 11.93 9.78
N LEU A 108 -4.61 12.68 9.01
CA LEU A 108 -5.46 13.73 9.57
C LEU A 108 -6.48 13.19 10.57
N GLY A 109 -7.10 12.05 10.28
CA GLY A 109 -8.04 11.38 11.18
C GLY A 109 -7.38 10.92 12.47
N ILE A 110 -6.16 10.37 12.40
CA ILE A 110 -5.37 9.99 13.59
C ILE A 110 -5.06 11.24 14.43
N LEU A 111 -4.60 12.32 13.80
CA LEU A 111 -4.33 13.59 14.49
C LEU A 111 -5.60 14.16 15.14
N GLY A 112 -6.73 14.15 14.44
CA GLY A 112 -8.01 14.62 14.97
C GLY A 112 -8.51 13.78 16.15
N PHE A 113 -8.34 12.46 16.09
CA PHE A 113 -8.69 11.55 17.18
C PHE A 113 -7.88 11.86 18.44
N TRP A 114 -6.56 11.96 18.32
CA TRP A 114 -5.69 12.29 19.46
C TRP A 114 -5.90 13.72 19.97
N GLY A 115 -6.11 14.67 19.07
CA GLY A 115 -6.47 16.05 19.43
C GLY A 115 -7.75 16.11 20.24
N SER A 116 -8.77 15.31 19.88
CA SER A 116 -10.04 15.25 20.61
C SER A 116 -9.87 14.66 22.01
N ILE A 117 -9.11 13.57 22.16
CA ILE A 117 -8.81 12.97 23.47
C ILE A 117 -8.03 13.97 24.35
N GLY A 118 -7.01 14.62 23.78
CA GLY A 118 -6.22 15.62 24.51
C GLY A 118 -7.06 16.82 24.95
N ALA A 119 -7.93 17.34 24.08
CA ALA A 119 -8.85 18.42 24.40
C ALA A 119 -9.85 18.02 25.48
N MET A 120 -10.41 16.81 25.41
CA MET A 120 -11.32 16.28 26.43
C MET A 120 -10.62 16.16 27.78
N MET A 121 -9.40 15.60 27.82
CA MET A 121 -8.62 15.49 29.05
C MET A 121 -8.29 16.88 29.62
N LEU A 122 -7.86 17.82 28.78
CA LEU A 122 -7.54 19.18 29.19
C LEU A 122 -8.78 19.88 29.76
N HIS A 123 -9.92 19.81 29.07
CA HIS A 123 -11.20 20.35 29.53
C HIS A 123 -11.60 19.77 30.89
N TYR A 124 -11.46 18.45 31.07
CA TYR A 124 -11.78 17.80 32.34
C TYR A 124 -10.88 18.28 33.49
N ILE A 125 -9.58 18.45 33.25
CA ILE A 125 -8.62 18.92 34.27
C ILE A 125 -8.85 20.39 34.62
N THR A 126 -9.15 21.26 33.63
CA THR A 126 -9.24 22.72 33.84
C THR A 126 -10.60 23.18 34.35
N ILE A 127 -11.70 22.59 33.87
CA ILE A 127 -13.07 23.01 34.22
C ILE A 127 -13.66 22.10 35.30
N GLY A 128 -13.22 20.84 35.38
CA GLY A 128 -13.74 19.87 36.34
C GLY A 128 -15.11 19.27 35.93
N PRO A 129 -15.60 18.30 36.71
CA PRO A 129 -16.88 17.64 36.43
C PRO A 129 -18.08 18.55 36.76
N LYS A 130 -19.09 18.58 35.88
CA LYS A 130 -20.36 19.26 36.16
C LYS A 130 -21.16 18.45 37.17
N LYS A 131 -21.37 19.00 38.36
CA LYS A 131 -22.32 18.44 39.35
C LYS A 131 -23.74 18.78 38.90
N LEU A 132 -24.65 17.80 38.97
CA LEU A 132 -26.08 18.06 38.85
C LEU A 132 -26.57 18.47 40.23
N GLU A 133 -27.29 19.59 40.33
CA GLU A 133 -28.05 19.90 41.54
C GLU A 133 -29.25 18.95 41.58
N ASP A 134 -29.44 18.29 42.73
CA ASP A 134 -30.62 17.49 43.00
C ASP A 134 -31.75 18.45 43.40
N ASP A 135 -32.84 18.47 42.64
CA ASP A 135 -34.03 19.32 42.82
C ASP A 135 -34.87 18.87 44.05
N THR A 136 -34.22 18.59 45.19
CA THR A 136 -34.90 18.22 46.45
C THR A 136 -34.69 19.20 47.60
N THR A 137 -33.86 20.24 47.47
CA THR A 137 -33.64 21.25 48.54
C THR A 137 -34.33 22.60 48.29
N GLY A 138 -35.59 22.57 47.82
CA GLY A 138 -36.39 23.79 47.55
C GLY A 138 -37.75 23.87 48.26
N LYS A 139 -38.10 22.92 49.14
CA LYS A 139 -39.38 22.92 49.86
C LYS A 139 -39.21 22.48 51.31
N GLU A 140 -38.44 23.22 52.10
CA GLU A 140 -38.45 23.07 53.57
C GLU A 140 -37.79 24.28 54.23
N ALA A 141 -38.45 25.44 54.17
CA ALA A 141 -38.22 26.54 55.11
C ALA A 141 -39.40 27.53 55.11
N ASP A 142 -40.62 27.02 55.08
CA ASP A 142 -41.81 27.73 55.54
C ASP A 142 -42.19 27.08 56.88
N HIS A 143 -41.67 27.53 58.02
CA HIS A 143 -42.33 27.37 59.33
C HIS A 143 -41.61 28.22 60.41
N GLU A 144 -42.43 29.05 61.07
CA GLU A 144 -42.21 29.93 62.24
C GLU A 144 -41.67 31.35 62.02
#